data_AF-D8U6F7-F1
#
_entry.id   AF-D8U6F7-F1
#
_cell.length_a   1.000
_cell.length_b   1.000
_cell.length_c   1.000
_cell.angle_alpha   90.00
_cell.angle_beta   90.00
_cell.angle_gamma   90.00
#
_symmetry.space_group_name_H-M   'P 1'
#
loop_
_entity.id
_entity.type
_entity.pdbx_description
1 polymer ?
#
loop_
_entity_poly.entity_id
_entity_poly.type
_entity_poly.pdbx_seq_one_letter_code
_entity_poly.pdbx_strand_id
1 'polypeptide(L)'
;DLTQIDRPDFAEYFCGNKLLPGAEPAAHCYCGHQFGYFSGQLGDGAAMYLGEVVNSRGERWELQFKGAGKTPYSRQADGRKVLRSSLREFLCSEAMYHLGVPTTRAGTCVTSDTRVVRDVFYGGNAILEKATIITRIAPTFLRFGSFEIFKPVDAFTGGMHSTTHVLSSLGQLGWCHGVLNTDNMSVVGVTLDYGPFG
;
A
#
# COMPACT_ATOMS: atom_id res chain seq x y z
N ASP A 1 -23.20 9.60 -4.36
CA ASP A 1 -24.28 9.58 -3.36
C ASP A 1 -23.70 9.09 -2.05
N LEU A 2 -23.67 9.94 -1.02
CA LEU A 2 -23.06 9.58 0.28
C LEU A 2 -23.90 8.55 1.04
N THR A 3 -25.19 8.38 0.72
CA THR A 3 -26.08 7.43 1.39
C THR A 3 -25.67 5.96 1.21
N GLN A 4 -24.79 5.66 0.24
CA GLN A 4 -24.28 4.31 0.02
C GLN A 4 -23.49 3.78 1.22
N ILE A 5 -22.87 4.64 2.02
CA ILE A 5 -22.13 4.24 3.23
C ILE A 5 -23.05 3.74 4.34
N ASP A 6 -24.31 4.19 4.34
CA ASP A 6 -25.31 3.84 5.36
C ASP A 6 -25.96 2.48 5.08
N ARG A 7 -25.64 1.85 3.94
CA ARG A 7 -26.11 0.50 3.65
C ARG A 7 -25.57 -0.49 4.68
N PRO A 8 -26.42 -1.40 5.21
CA PRO A 8 -26.00 -2.35 6.25
C PRO A 8 -24.89 -3.29 5.79
N ASP A 9 -24.80 -3.58 4.49
CA ASP A 9 -23.80 -4.46 3.89
C ASP A 9 -22.53 -3.73 3.43
N PHE A 10 -22.47 -2.39 3.50
CA PHE A 10 -21.33 -1.60 3.02
C PHE A 10 -20.03 -2.06 3.68
N ALA A 11 -20.01 -2.15 5.00
CA ALA A 11 -18.84 -2.57 5.75
C ALA A 11 -18.39 -3.98 5.36
N GLU A 12 -19.31 -4.88 5.04
CA GLU A 12 -18.98 -6.26 4.62
C GLU A 12 -18.19 -6.31 3.31
N TYR A 13 -18.53 -5.45 2.34
CA TYR A 13 -17.75 -5.34 1.11
C TYR A 13 -16.37 -4.74 1.37
N PHE A 14 -16.31 -3.64 2.13
CA PHE A 14 -15.08 -2.88 2.36
C PHE A 14 -14.19 -3.43 3.48
N CYS A 15 -14.58 -4.54 4.11
CA CYS A 15 -13.73 -5.35 4.99
C CYS A 15 -13.38 -6.72 4.41
N GLY A 16 -13.78 -7.00 3.17
CA GLY A 16 -13.46 -8.26 2.49
C GLY A 16 -14.28 -9.48 2.94
N ASN A 17 -15.39 -9.28 3.66
CA ASN A 17 -16.36 -10.35 3.95
C ASN A 17 -17.23 -10.67 2.72
N LYS A 18 -17.42 -9.70 1.83
CA LYS A 18 -18.06 -9.86 0.53
C LYS A 18 -17.17 -9.31 -0.57
N LEU A 19 -17.17 -9.96 -1.74
CA LEU A 19 -16.47 -9.45 -2.92
C LEU A 19 -17.32 -8.39 -3.60
N LEU A 20 -16.69 -7.28 -3.97
CA LEU A 20 -17.32 -6.30 -4.86
C LEU A 20 -17.72 -7.00 -6.17
N PRO A 21 -18.91 -6.71 -6.73
CA PRO A 21 -19.31 -7.32 -8.00
C PRO A 21 -18.26 -7.08 -9.11
N GLY A 22 -17.80 -8.16 -9.74
CA GLY A 22 -16.77 -8.12 -10.78
C GLY A 22 -15.33 -8.01 -10.28
N ALA A 23 -15.10 -8.03 -8.96
CA ALA A 23 -13.76 -8.07 -8.40
C ALA A 23 -13.07 -9.42 -8.68
N GLU A 24 -11.82 -9.36 -9.10
CA GLU A 24 -10.92 -10.51 -9.25
C GLU A 24 -9.70 -10.28 -8.36
N PRO A 25 -9.75 -10.71 -7.08
CA PRO A 25 -8.69 -10.39 -6.15
C PRO A 25 -7.37 -11.05 -6.52
N ALA A 26 -6.28 -10.28 -6.42
CA ALA A 26 -4.94 -10.77 -6.69
C ALA A 26 -3.93 -10.16 -5.70
N ALA A 27 -2.74 -10.74 -5.67
CA ALA A 27 -1.59 -10.16 -4.98
C ALA A 27 -0.46 -10.01 -5.99
N HIS A 28 0.15 -8.84 -6.04
CA HIS A 28 1.23 -8.56 -7.00
C HIS A 28 2.57 -9.08 -6.47
N CYS A 29 3.27 -9.89 -7.28
CA CYS A 29 4.66 -10.26 -7.05
C CYS A 29 5.60 -9.18 -7.61
N TYR A 30 6.52 -8.65 -6.80
CA TYR A 30 7.53 -7.70 -7.23
C TYR A 30 8.83 -7.90 -6.44
N CYS A 31 9.90 -7.18 -6.72
CA CYS A 31 11.11 -7.17 -5.88
C CYS A 31 11.45 -5.73 -5.49
N GLY A 32 12.63 -5.50 -4.91
CA GLY A 32 13.08 -4.14 -4.66
C GLY A 32 14.40 -4.06 -3.91
N HIS A 33 14.98 -2.86 -3.92
CA HIS A 33 16.14 -2.49 -3.13
C HIS A 33 15.70 -1.77 -1.88
N GLN A 34 15.88 -2.42 -0.72
CA GLN A 34 15.56 -1.86 0.57
C GLN A 34 16.84 -1.36 1.22
N PHE A 35 16.86 -0.07 1.58
CA PHE A 35 18.05 0.57 2.18
C PHE A 35 19.34 0.36 1.38
N GLY A 36 19.24 0.36 0.05
CA GLY A 36 20.37 0.20 -0.88
C GLY A 36 20.72 -1.25 -1.23
N TYR A 37 20.10 -2.25 -0.61
CA TYR A 37 20.38 -3.66 -0.86
C TYR A 37 19.23 -4.37 -1.54
N PHE A 38 19.55 -5.21 -2.53
CA PHE A 38 18.55 -6.03 -3.20
C PHE A 38 17.92 -7.03 -2.20
N SER A 39 16.60 -6.99 -2.08
CA SER A 39 15.85 -7.73 -1.05
C SER A 39 15.14 -8.98 -1.56
N GLY A 40 15.52 -9.44 -2.76
CA GLY A 40 14.91 -10.60 -3.41
C GLY A 40 13.44 -10.38 -3.74
N GLN A 41 12.70 -11.48 -3.90
CA GLN A 41 11.26 -11.44 -4.14
C GLN A 41 10.52 -10.84 -2.92
N LEU A 42 9.78 -9.77 -3.19
CA LEU A 42 8.80 -9.08 -2.36
C LEU A 42 7.41 -9.29 -2.98
N GLY A 43 6.44 -8.51 -2.56
CA GLY A 43 5.11 -8.56 -3.13
C GLY A 43 4.11 -7.90 -2.20
N ASP A 44 2.85 -7.94 -2.59
CA ASP A 44 1.75 -7.47 -1.78
C ASP A 44 1.56 -8.36 -0.54
N GLY A 45 2.41 -8.18 0.47
CA GLY A 45 2.45 -9.03 1.66
C GLY A 45 1.38 -8.73 2.70
N ALA A 46 0.73 -7.57 2.59
CA ALA A 46 -0.45 -7.20 3.39
C ALA A 46 -1.45 -6.43 2.55
N ALA A 47 -1.38 -6.56 1.23
CA ALA A 47 -2.22 -5.85 0.29
C ALA A 47 -2.88 -6.84 -0.68
N MET A 48 -4.02 -6.47 -1.22
CA MET A 48 -4.81 -7.32 -2.10
C MET A 48 -5.45 -6.42 -3.15
N TYR A 49 -5.00 -6.55 -4.38
CA TYR A 49 -5.65 -5.96 -5.53
C TYR A 49 -7.06 -6.53 -5.64
N LEU A 50 -8.04 -5.69 -5.96
CA LEU A 50 -9.44 -6.10 -6.09
C LEU A 50 -9.95 -6.06 -7.52
N GLY A 51 -9.30 -5.27 -8.38
CA GLY A 51 -9.82 -4.92 -9.69
C GLY A 51 -9.67 -3.43 -9.95
N GLU A 52 -10.28 -3.02 -11.06
CA GLU A 52 -10.32 -1.63 -11.51
C GLU A 52 -11.75 -1.13 -11.59
N VAL A 53 -11.92 0.17 -11.38
CA VAL A 53 -13.16 0.89 -11.65
C VAL A 53 -12.90 1.98 -12.67
N VAL A 54 -13.92 2.27 -13.49
CA VAL A 54 -13.93 3.44 -14.35
C VAL A 54 -14.83 4.47 -13.69
N ASN A 55 -14.30 5.64 -13.38
CA ASN A 55 -15.08 6.71 -12.76
C ASN A 55 -15.95 7.45 -13.79
N SER A 56 -16.77 8.41 -13.32
CA SER A 56 -17.66 9.21 -14.18
C SER A 56 -16.94 10.06 -15.23
N ARG A 57 -15.62 10.25 -15.11
CA ARG A 57 -14.77 10.96 -16.08
C ARG A 57 -14.13 10.03 -17.11
N GLY A 58 -14.43 8.72 -17.07
CA GLY A 58 -13.82 7.73 -17.95
C GLY A 58 -12.40 7.33 -17.54
N GLU A 59 -11.93 7.74 -16.37
CA GLU A 59 -10.60 7.39 -15.87
C GLU A 59 -10.64 6.04 -15.17
N ARG A 60 -9.62 5.22 -15.42
CA ARG A 60 -9.42 3.92 -14.80
C ARG A 60 -8.61 4.05 -13.52
N TRP A 61 -9.08 3.41 -12.46
CA TRP A 61 -8.45 3.41 -11.16
C TRP A 61 -8.41 1.99 -10.59
N GLU A 62 -7.25 1.55 -10.14
CA GLU A 62 -7.05 0.30 -9.42
C GLU A 62 -7.51 0.46 -7.96
N LEU A 63 -8.12 -0.60 -7.41
CA LEU A 63 -8.50 -0.70 -6.01
C LEU A 63 -7.65 -1.76 -5.31
N GLN A 64 -7.19 -1.44 -4.11
CA GLN A 64 -6.44 -2.37 -3.27
C GLN A 64 -6.93 -2.31 -1.82
N PHE A 65 -7.22 -3.45 -1.21
CA PHE A 65 -7.32 -3.52 0.26
C PHE A 65 -5.94 -3.71 0.87
N LYS A 66 -5.66 -3.01 1.97
CA LYS A 66 -4.46 -3.23 2.78
C LYS A 66 -4.87 -3.63 4.19
N GLY A 67 -4.38 -4.79 4.64
CA GLY A 67 -4.78 -5.45 5.89
C GLY A 67 -5.80 -6.59 5.73
N ALA A 68 -6.14 -6.95 4.49
CA ALA A 68 -7.17 -7.96 4.19
C ALA A 68 -6.80 -9.38 4.63
N GLY A 69 -5.51 -9.66 4.87
CA GLY A 69 -5.02 -10.96 5.31
C GLY A 69 -3.73 -11.35 4.61
N LYS A 70 -3.32 -12.60 4.83
CA LYS A 70 -2.10 -13.15 4.22
C LYS A 70 -2.27 -13.35 2.73
N THR A 71 -1.16 -13.22 2.04
CA THR A 71 -0.96 -13.57 0.63
C THR A 71 0.26 -14.49 0.52
N PRO A 72 0.54 -15.08 -0.66
CA PRO A 72 1.79 -15.80 -0.89
C PRO A 72 3.06 -14.96 -0.62
N TYR A 73 2.93 -13.63 -0.57
CA TYR A 73 4.04 -12.70 -0.40
C TYR A 73 4.15 -12.13 1.02
N SER A 74 3.32 -12.59 1.97
CA SER A 74 3.36 -12.12 3.37
C SER A 74 4.64 -12.49 4.12
N ARG A 75 5.46 -13.41 3.59
CA ARG A 75 6.63 -13.96 4.30
C ARG A 75 6.20 -14.46 5.68
N GLN A 76 6.81 -13.95 6.76
CA GLN A 76 6.49 -14.29 8.14
C GLN A 76 5.41 -13.38 8.77
N ALA A 77 4.94 -12.34 8.06
CA ALA A 77 3.94 -11.41 8.57
C ALA A 77 2.52 -12.00 8.53
N ASP A 78 1.62 -11.38 9.29
CA ASP A 78 0.21 -11.79 9.37
C ASP A 78 -0.69 -11.22 8.26
N GLY A 79 -0.16 -10.34 7.42
CA GLY A 79 -0.91 -9.66 6.35
C GLY A 79 -1.99 -8.69 6.85
N ARG A 80 -1.96 -8.30 8.13
CA ARG A 80 -2.96 -7.42 8.76
C ARG A 80 -2.41 -6.01 8.98
N LYS A 81 -3.32 -5.03 8.98
CA LYS A 81 -3.07 -3.67 9.44
C LYS A 81 -3.83 -3.38 10.73
N VAL A 82 -3.43 -2.32 11.41
CA VAL A 82 -4.02 -1.88 12.68
C VAL A 82 -4.56 -0.46 12.55
N LEU A 83 -5.52 -0.11 13.41
CA LEU A 83 -6.24 1.16 13.31
C LEU A 83 -5.31 2.38 13.22
N ARG A 84 -4.28 2.48 14.07
CA ARG A 84 -3.35 3.62 14.06
C ARG A 84 -2.65 3.80 12.71
N SER A 85 -2.18 2.71 12.09
CA SER A 85 -1.40 2.77 10.86
C SER A 85 -2.29 2.90 9.64
N SER A 86 -3.54 2.45 9.72
CA SER A 86 -4.56 2.71 8.72
C SER A 86 -5.02 4.17 8.75
N LEU A 87 -5.26 4.77 9.93
CA LEU A 87 -5.62 6.18 10.05
C LEU A 87 -4.50 7.11 9.56
N ARG A 88 -3.25 6.83 9.91
CA ARG A 88 -2.10 7.61 9.42
C ARG A 88 -1.98 7.57 7.90
N GLU A 89 -2.12 6.39 7.29
CA GLU A 89 -2.08 6.25 5.84
C GLU A 89 -3.25 6.97 5.17
N PHE A 90 -4.47 6.82 5.71
CA PHE A 90 -5.66 7.50 5.22
C PHE A 90 -5.49 9.03 5.23
N LEU A 91 -5.16 9.59 6.40
CA LEU A 91 -5.03 11.03 6.59
C LEU A 91 -3.89 11.62 5.74
N CYS A 92 -2.74 10.95 5.66
CA CYS A 92 -1.62 11.45 4.88
C CYS A 92 -1.89 11.40 3.38
N SER A 93 -2.51 10.32 2.87
CA SER A 93 -2.94 10.20 1.48
C SER A 93 -3.84 11.36 1.07
N GLU A 94 -4.88 11.62 1.86
CA GLU A 94 -5.84 12.67 1.53
C GLU A 94 -5.27 14.08 1.75
N ALA A 95 -4.42 14.27 2.77
CA ALA A 95 -3.70 15.53 2.98
C ALA A 95 -2.79 15.86 1.78
N MET A 96 -2.02 14.89 1.29
CA MET A 96 -1.14 15.08 0.13
C MET A 96 -1.93 15.46 -1.12
N TYR A 97 -3.07 14.79 -1.36
CA TYR A 97 -3.96 15.12 -2.46
C TYR A 97 -4.45 16.57 -2.37
N HIS A 98 -4.90 17.00 -1.19
CA HIS A 98 -5.38 18.36 -0.97
C HIS A 98 -4.27 19.43 -0.99
N LEU A 99 -3.01 19.04 -0.76
CA LEU A 99 -1.83 19.87 -0.94
C LEU A 99 -1.36 19.95 -2.41
N GLY A 100 -2.03 19.26 -3.34
CA GLY A 100 -1.65 19.21 -4.75
C GLY A 100 -0.47 18.29 -5.05
N VAL A 101 -0.08 17.43 -4.10
CA VAL A 101 0.97 16.43 -4.27
C VAL A 101 0.37 15.16 -4.85
N PRO A 102 0.86 14.64 -5.99
CA PRO A 102 0.41 13.36 -6.54
C PRO A 102 0.57 12.22 -5.52
N THR A 103 -0.50 11.48 -5.28
CA THR A 103 -0.56 10.45 -4.23
C THR A 103 -1.61 9.39 -4.51
N THR A 104 -1.42 8.19 -3.97
CA THR A 104 -2.52 7.23 -3.81
C THR A 104 -3.62 7.82 -2.94
N ARG A 105 -4.88 7.53 -3.25
CA ARG A 105 -6.05 7.98 -2.50
C ARG A 105 -6.50 6.92 -1.50
N ALA A 106 -7.17 7.35 -0.44
CA ALA A 106 -7.76 6.48 0.55
C ALA A 106 -9.29 6.54 0.49
N GLY A 107 -9.92 5.39 0.25
CA GLY A 107 -11.38 5.27 0.09
C GLY A 107 -12.12 5.05 1.40
N THR A 108 -11.83 3.94 2.09
CA THR A 108 -12.50 3.54 3.33
C THR A 108 -11.50 3.05 4.37
N CYS A 109 -11.88 3.11 5.64
CA CYS A 109 -11.13 2.55 6.77
C CYS A 109 -12.11 1.78 7.65
N VAL A 110 -12.09 0.45 7.59
CA VAL A 110 -13.02 -0.43 8.32
C VAL A 110 -12.26 -1.17 9.41
N THR A 111 -12.65 -0.96 10.67
CA THR A 111 -12.06 -1.62 11.83
C THR A 111 -12.90 -2.82 12.27
N SER A 112 -12.30 -3.74 13.02
CA SER A 112 -12.97 -4.95 13.51
C SER A 112 -12.58 -5.23 14.96
N ASP A 113 -13.30 -6.15 15.62
CA ASP A 113 -12.92 -6.63 16.95
C ASP A 113 -11.85 -7.72 16.92
N THR A 114 -11.49 -8.23 15.74
CA THR A 114 -10.31 -9.07 15.54
C THR A 114 -9.07 -8.31 16.01
N ARG A 115 -8.22 -8.95 16.83
CA ARG A 115 -7.01 -8.32 17.36
C ARG A 115 -5.75 -8.94 16.78
N VAL A 116 -4.74 -8.12 16.54
CA VAL A 116 -3.41 -8.54 16.10
C VAL A 116 -2.33 -7.97 17.00
N VAL A 117 -1.28 -8.75 17.21
CA VAL A 117 -0.14 -8.38 18.06
C VAL A 117 0.74 -7.38 17.30
N ARG A 118 1.02 -6.23 17.91
CA ARG A 118 1.97 -5.25 17.37
C ARG A 118 2.84 -4.70 18.48
N ASP A 119 4.12 -4.55 18.18
CA ASP A 119 5.01 -3.70 18.95
C ASP A 119 4.99 -2.30 18.31
N VAL A 120 4.44 -1.33 19.02
CA VAL A 120 4.19 0.01 18.46
C VAL A 120 5.49 0.76 18.20
N PHE A 121 6.47 0.57 19.08
CA PHE A 121 7.74 1.31 19.08
C PHE A 121 8.95 0.41 18.81
N TYR A 122 8.74 -0.86 18.47
CA TYR A 122 9.79 -1.85 18.25
C TYR A 122 10.73 -2.02 19.47
N GLY A 123 10.16 -1.85 20.68
CA GLY A 123 10.89 -1.87 21.96
C GLY A 123 10.72 -3.15 22.78
N GLY A 124 10.09 -4.19 22.21
CA GLY A 124 9.73 -5.44 22.87
C GLY A 124 8.35 -5.44 23.55
N ASN A 125 7.67 -4.30 23.61
CA ASN A 125 6.41 -4.13 24.33
C ASN A 125 5.20 -4.30 23.41
N ALA A 126 4.91 -5.56 23.07
CA ALA A 126 3.81 -5.89 22.17
C ALA A 126 2.43 -5.74 22.84
N ILE A 127 1.48 -5.17 22.11
CA ILE A 127 0.08 -4.99 22.51
C ILE A 127 -0.86 -5.61 21.47
N LEU A 128 -2.11 -5.84 21.87
CA LEU A 128 -3.19 -6.26 20.95
C LEU A 128 -3.92 -5.04 20.40
N GLU A 129 -3.85 -4.85 19.09
CA GLU A 129 -4.53 -3.76 18.38
C GLU A 129 -5.65 -4.30 17.48
N LYS A 130 -6.68 -3.48 17.23
CA LYS A 130 -7.78 -3.83 16.33
C LYS A 130 -7.30 -3.94 14.89
N ALA A 131 -7.54 -5.10 14.27
CA ALA A 131 -7.31 -5.32 12.86
C ALA A 131 -8.20 -4.38 12.05
N THR A 132 -7.60 -3.70 11.08
CA THR A 132 -8.26 -2.66 10.30
C THR A 132 -7.84 -2.78 8.84
N ILE A 133 -8.81 -2.65 7.94
CA ILE A 133 -8.61 -2.66 6.49
C ILE A 133 -8.78 -1.25 5.96
N ILE A 134 -7.86 -0.83 5.10
CA ILE A 134 -7.97 0.42 4.35
C ILE A 134 -8.12 0.10 2.86
N THR A 135 -9.04 0.80 2.19
CA THR A 135 -9.11 0.78 0.72
C THR A 135 -8.21 1.87 0.16
N ARG A 136 -7.29 1.47 -0.69
CA ARG A 136 -6.40 2.34 -1.46
C ARG A 136 -6.88 2.39 -2.89
N ILE A 137 -6.73 3.56 -3.50
CA ILE A 137 -7.19 3.83 -4.87
C ILE A 137 -6.08 4.58 -5.60
N ALA A 138 -5.65 4.10 -6.75
CA ALA A 138 -4.57 4.72 -7.53
C ALA A 138 -4.78 4.52 -9.04
N PRO A 139 -4.22 5.36 -9.92
CA PRO A 139 -4.23 5.06 -11.36
C PRO A 139 -3.50 3.76 -11.66
N THR A 140 -2.44 3.46 -10.89
CA THR A 140 -1.80 2.15 -10.85
C THR A 140 -1.02 1.93 -9.55
N PHE A 141 -0.94 0.68 -9.08
CA PHE A 141 -0.05 0.22 -8.01
C PHE A 141 1.27 -0.38 -8.54
N LEU A 142 1.56 -0.26 -9.84
CA LEU A 142 2.87 -0.61 -10.39
C LEU A 142 3.98 0.26 -9.81
N ARG A 143 5.13 -0.37 -9.56
CA ARG A 143 6.29 0.19 -8.85
C ARG A 143 7.56 -0.11 -9.63
N PHE A 144 8.67 0.55 -9.35
CA PHE A 144 9.95 0.18 -9.99
C PHE A 144 10.30 -1.29 -9.71
N GLY A 145 10.07 -1.74 -8.48
CA GLY A 145 10.20 -3.14 -8.08
C GLY A 145 9.42 -4.16 -8.94
N SER A 146 8.32 -3.73 -9.55
CA SER A 146 7.49 -4.57 -10.44
C SER A 146 8.19 -4.87 -11.77
N PHE A 147 9.11 -4.01 -12.19
CA PHE A 147 9.92 -4.22 -13.39
C PHE A 147 11.28 -4.80 -13.05
N GLU A 148 11.82 -4.43 -11.89
CA GLU A 148 13.10 -4.95 -11.42
C GLU A 148 13.09 -6.47 -11.31
N ILE A 149 11.97 -7.11 -10.94
CA ILE A 149 11.91 -8.57 -10.74
C ILE A 149 12.25 -9.39 -12.00
N PHE A 150 12.12 -8.78 -13.18
CA PHE A 150 12.45 -9.43 -14.46
C PHE A 150 13.88 -9.15 -14.93
N LYS A 151 14.65 -8.30 -14.22
CA LYS A 151 16.04 -8.00 -14.59
C LYS A 151 16.94 -9.20 -14.27
N PRO A 152 17.92 -9.53 -15.13
CA PRO A 152 18.93 -10.52 -14.80
C PRO A 152 19.83 -10.03 -13.66
N VAL A 153 20.45 -10.98 -12.95
CA VAL A 153 21.51 -10.68 -11.98
C VAL A 153 22.73 -10.16 -12.74
N ASP A 154 23.32 -9.05 -12.28
CA ASP A 154 24.53 -8.48 -12.89
C ASP A 154 25.71 -9.45 -12.70
N ALA A 155 26.35 -9.82 -13.81
CA ALA A 155 27.48 -10.74 -13.82
C ALA A 155 28.77 -10.13 -13.21
N PHE A 156 28.87 -8.81 -13.10
CA PHE A 156 30.04 -8.10 -12.58
C PHE A 156 29.94 -7.77 -11.09
N THR A 157 28.77 -7.34 -10.62
CA THR A 157 28.55 -6.95 -9.22
C THR A 157 27.91 -8.04 -8.38
N GLY A 158 27.36 -9.09 -9.00
CA GLY A 158 26.58 -10.13 -8.32
C GLY A 158 25.23 -9.64 -7.76
N GLY A 159 24.86 -8.37 -7.99
CA GLY A 159 23.60 -7.76 -7.55
C GLY A 159 22.70 -7.37 -8.72
N MET A 160 21.41 -7.10 -8.49
CA MET A 160 20.58 -6.43 -9.51
C MET A 160 20.82 -4.92 -9.43
N HIS A 161 20.98 -4.25 -10.59
CA HIS A 161 21.25 -2.81 -10.70
C HIS A 161 20.42 -1.95 -9.73
N SER A 162 21.06 -1.09 -8.92
CA SER A 162 20.38 -0.03 -8.18
C SER A 162 20.03 1.10 -9.15
N THR A 163 18.74 1.25 -9.50
CA THR A 163 18.31 2.40 -10.31
C THR A 163 17.99 3.54 -9.36
N THR A 164 18.98 4.34 -8.99
CA THR A 164 18.81 5.50 -8.09
C THR A 164 18.15 6.66 -8.84
N HIS A 165 16.82 6.69 -8.88
CA HIS A 165 16.06 7.89 -9.23
C HIS A 165 15.02 8.17 -8.15
N VAL A 166 15.23 9.25 -7.38
CA VAL A 166 14.21 9.82 -6.49
C VAL A 166 13.91 11.24 -6.94
N LEU A 167 12.62 11.48 -7.22
CA LEU A 167 12.02 12.74 -7.64
C LEU A 167 12.10 13.81 -6.52
N SER A 168 12.32 15.06 -6.94
CA SER A 168 12.72 16.21 -6.12
C SER A 168 11.59 17.14 -5.64
N SER A 169 10.32 16.71 -5.63
CA SER A 169 9.19 17.60 -5.35
C SER A 169 8.79 17.73 -3.86
N LEU A 170 9.22 16.82 -2.99
CA LEU A 170 8.77 16.79 -1.59
C LEU A 170 9.58 17.66 -0.62
N GLY A 171 10.83 17.97 -0.98
CA GLY A 171 11.71 18.78 -0.14
C GLY A 171 11.19 20.21 0.09
N GLN A 172 10.36 20.73 -0.83
CA GLN A 172 9.78 22.07 -0.72
C GLN A 172 8.71 22.19 0.36
N LEU A 173 8.10 21.07 0.77
CA LEU A 173 7.08 21.02 1.83
C LEU A 173 7.65 20.63 3.19
N GLY A 174 8.97 20.41 3.29
CA GLY A 174 9.60 19.90 4.50
C GLY A 174 9.16 18.48 4.88
N TRP A 175 8.62 17.71 3.92
CA TRP A 175 8.06 16.39 4.18
C TRP A 175 9.08 15.27 3.93
N CYS A 176 9.17 14.32 4.87
CA CYS A 176 10.00 13.13 4.75
C CYS A 176 9.13 11.86 4.64
N HIS A 177 9.29 11.09 3.56
CA HIS A 177 8.61 9.80 3.38
C HIS A 177 9.06 8.75 4.39
N GLY A 178 10.34 8.80 4.79
CA GLY A 178 10.98 7.84 5.70
C GLY A 178 11.40 6.50 5.06
N VAL A 179 10.79 6.05 3.95
CA VAL A 179 11.12 4.75 3.31
C VAL A 179 10.99 4.83 1.78
N LEU A 180 12.03 5.32 1.12
CA LEU A 180 12.10 5.46 -0.35
C LEU A 180 12.84 4.28 -1.01
N ASN A 181 12.37 3.06 -0.71
CA ASN A 181 12.85 1.85 -1.40
C ASN A 181 12.24 1.78 -2.81
N THR A 182 12.88 1.08 -3.76
CA THR A 182 12.37 0.99 -5.13
C THR A 182 10.99 0.31 -5.22
N ASP A 183 10.67 -0.55 -4.25
CA ASP A 183 9.35 -1.15 -4.07
C ASP A 183 8.29 -0.20 -3.49
N ASN A 184 8.64 1.02 -3.10
CA ASN A 184 7.69 2.07 -2.69
C ASN A 184 7.60 3.21 -3.72
N MET A 185 8.38 3.16 -4.80
CA MET A 185 8.37 4.19 -5.84
C MET A 185 7.35 3.84 -6.93
N SER A 186 6.27 4.61 -6.99
CA SER A 186 5.28 4.46 -8.07
C SER A 186 5.87 4.85 -9.43
N VAL A 187 5.51 4.09 -10.46
CA VAL A 187 5.93 4.37 -11.85
C VAL A 187 5.28 5.60 -12.46
N VAL A 188 4.18 6.10 -11.86
CA VAL A 188 3.49 7.32 -12.30
C VAL A 188 3.76 8.52 -11.39
N GLY A 189 4.78 8.44 -10.54
CA GLY A 189 5.21 9.57 -9.71
C GLY A 189 4.25 9.96 -8.59
N VAL A 190 3.33 9.07 -8.20
CA VAL A 190 2.50 9.27 -7.00
C VAL A 190 3.22 8.78 -5.75
N THR A 191 3.05 9.49 -4.64
CA THR A 191 3.48 9.00 -3.32
C THR A 191 2.66 7.78 -2.91
N LEU A 192 3.30 6.78 -2.29
CA LEU A 192 2.75 5.44 -2.06
C LEU A 192 3.33 4.81 -0.79
N ASP A 193 2.54 3.99 -0.07
CA ASP A 193 2.97 3.25 1.13
C ASP A 193 3.44 4.12 2.32
N TYR A 194 2.50 4.88 2.89
CA TYR A 194 2.70 5.69 4.08
C TYR A 194 2.97 4.88 5.36
N GLY A 195 4.25 4.82 5.77
CA GLY A 195 4.74 4.14 6.97
C GLY A 195 5.26 5.13 8.03
N PRO A 196 6.58 5.25 8.24
CA PRO A 196 7.18 6.21 9.18
C PRO A 196 7.47 7.56 8.49
N PHE A 197 6.43 8.24 7.98
CA PHE A 197 6.55 9.60 7.46
C PHE A 197 6.51 10.65 8.59
N GLY A 198 7.09 11.83 8.34
CA GLY A 198 7.15 12.96 9.27
C GLY A 198 7.60 14.25 8.62
#